data_AF-A0A091HYB4-F1
#
_entry.id   AF-A0A091HYB4-F1
#
_cell.length_a   1.000
_cell.length_b   1.000
_cell.length_c   1.000
_cell.angle_alpha   90.00
_cell.angle_beta   90.00
_cell.angle_gamma   90.00
#
_symmetry.space_group_name_H-M   'P 1'
#
loop_
_entity.id
_entity.type
_entity.pdbx_description
1 polymer ?
#
loop_
_entity_poly.entity_id
_entity_poly.type
_entity_poly.pdbx_seq_one_letter_code
_entity_poly.pdbx_strand_id
1 'polypeptide(L)'
;LPRRLQRRQARETGLCPVRRELYTQCFDELIREVTINCAERGLLLLRVRDEIQLTIAAYQTLYESSIAFGMRKALQAEQGKSDLEKRIAELEEEKQELERQVSEEKARCEDIEKRENERRQVEEKKHDEEVQFLRQMNHQLK
;
A
#
# COMPACT_ATOMS: atom_id res chain seq x y z
N LEU A 1 -46.71 -23.67 5.11
CA LEU A 1 -45.45 -22.99 4.75
C LEU A 1 -45.63 -21.72 3.88
N PRO A 2 -46.32 -21.73 2.72
CA PRO A 2 -46.34 -20.56 1.80
C PRO A 2 -46.89 -19.27 2.41
N ARG A 3 -48.02 -19.36 3.14
CA ARG A 3 -48.62 -18.21 3.84
C ARG A 3 -47.67 -17.59 4.89
N ARG A 4 -46.84 -18.41 5.54
CA ARG A 4 -45.87 -17.94 6.55
C ARG A 4 -44.68 -17.24 5.89
N LEU A 5 -44.19 -17.76 4.75
CA LEU A 5 -43.13 -17.12 3.96
C LEU A 5 -43.58 -15.74 3.46
N GLN A 6 -44.80 -15.64 2.91
CA GLN A 6 -45.36 -14.37 2.44
C GLN A 6 -45.58 -13.36 3.57
N ARG A 7 -46.20 -13.78 4.69
CA ARG A 7 -46.44 -12.90 5.85
C ARG A 7 -45.15 -12.37 6.47
N ARG A 8 -44.10 -13.19 6.51
CA ARG A 8 -42.78 -12.78 7.04
C ARG A 8 -41.87 -12.18 5.97
N GLN A 9 -42.39 -11.90 4.77
CA GLN A 9 -41.67 -11.28 3.65
C GLN A 9 -40.32 -11.96 3.35
N ALA A 10 -40.31 -13.29 3.36
CA ALA A 10 -39.10 -14.05 3.07
C ALA A 10 -38.67 -13.83 1.61
N ARG A 11 -37.38 -13.51 1.40
CA ARG A 11 -36.81 -13.37 0.05
C ARG A 11 -36.92 -14.68 -0.74
N GLU A 12 -37.27 -14.55 -2.02
CA GLU A 12 -37.38 -15.66 -2.97
C GLU A 12 -36.03 -16.14 -3.51
N THR A 13 -35.02 -15.28 -3.50
CA THR A 13 -33.66 -15.59 -3.97
C THR A 13 -32.61 -15.15 -2.95
N GLY A 14 -31.42 -15.74 -3.03
CA GLY A 14 -30.29 -15.47 -2.13
C GLY A 14 -30.47 -15.99 -0.69
N LEU A 15 -29.53 -15.61 0.17
CA LEU A 15 -29.56 -15.97 1.60
C LEU A 15 -30.68 -15.21 2.32
N CYS A 16 -31.53 -15.96 3.01
CA CYS A 16 -32.70 -15.41 3.71
C CYS A 16 -32.90 -16.15 5.04
N PRO A 17 -32.68 -15.50 6.20
CA PRO A 17 -32.76 -16.14 7.51
C PRO A 17 -34.18 -16.62 7.82
N VAL A 18 -35.19 -15.79 7.50
CA VAL A 18 -36.61 -16.15 7.67
C VAL A 18 -36.97 -17.41 6.89
N ARG A 19 -36.52 -17.50 5.65
CA ARG A 19 -36.75 -18.69 4.82
C ARG A 19 -36.03 -19.90 5.41
N ARG A 20 -34.75 -19.76 5.74
CA ARG A 20 -33.96 -20.84 6.35
C ARG A 20 -34.65 -21.40 7.60
N GLU A 21 -35.06 -20.53 8.52
CA GLU A 21 -35.76 -20.90 9.75
C GLU A 21 -37.06 -21.67 9.47
N LEU A 22 -37.92 -21.16 8.58
CA LEU A 22 -39.20 -21.80 8.26
C LEU A 22 -39.02 -23.15 7.57
N TYR A 23 -38.03 -23.31 6.70
CA TYR A 23 -37.73 -24.60 6.07
C TYR A 23 -37.11 -25.59 7.07
N THR A 24 -36.25 -25.14 7.99
CA THR A 24 -35.73 -25.98 9.07
C THR A 24 -36.87 -26.53 9.92
N GLN A 25 -37.78 -25.66 10.40
CA GLN A 25 -38.95 -26.10 11.18
C GLN A 25 -39.82 -27.10 10.42
N CYS A 26 -40.07 -26.84 9.12
CA CYS A 26 -40.84 -27.78 8.30
C CYS A 26 -40.13 -29.13 8.10
N PHE A 27 -38.80 -29.12 7.95
CA PHE A 27 -38.06 -30.36 7.77
C PHE A 27 -37.99 -31.18 9.06
N ASP A 28 -37.89 -30.53 10.21
CA ASP A 28 -37.97 -31.20 11.52
C ASP A 28 -39.34 -31.87 11.72
N GLU A 29 -40.42 -31.20 11.31
CA GLU A 29 -41.77 -31.77 11.35
C GLU A 29 -41.93 -32.95 10.38
N LEU A 30 -41.36 -32.87 9.17
CA LEU A 30 -41.33 -33.99 8.23
C LEU A 30 -40.57 -35.19 8.81
N ILE A 31 -39.42 -34.96 9.45
CA ILE A 31 -38.66 -36.02 10.13
C ILE A 31 -39.52 -36.66 11.22
N ARG A 32 -40.24 -35.85 12.02
CA ARG A 32 -41.16 -36.34 13.06
C ARG A 32 -42.24 -37.26 12.48
N GLU A 33 -42.94 -36.82 11.43
CA GLU A 33 -43.98 -37.62 10.77
C GLU A 33 -43.44 -38.90 10.15
N VAL A 34 -42.29 -38.84 9.47
CA VAL A 34 -41.66 -40.02 8.86
C VAL A 34 -41.20 -41.01 9.94
N THR A 35 -40.69 -40.52 11.07
CA THR A 35 -40.26 -41.36 12.19
C THR A 35 -41.42 -42.15 12.79
N ILE A 36 -42.61 -41.54 12.89
CA ILE A 36 -43.84 -42.23 13.35
C ILE A 36 -44.19 -43.40 12.41
N ASN A 37 -44.01 -43.21 11.09
CA ASN A 37 -44.30 -44.25 10.10
C ASN A 37 -43.22 -45.34 10.05
N CYS A 38 -41.94 -44.96 10.16
CA CYS A 38 -40.79 -45.85 10.13
C CYS A 38 -39.58 -45.13 10.75
N ALA A 39 -39.16 -45.60 11.93
CA ALA A 39 -38.11 -44.96 12.72
C ALA A 39 -36.77 -44.90 12.00
N GLU A 40 -36.43 -45.94 11.24
CA GLU A 40 -35.18 -46.06 10.49
C GLU A 40 -35.08 -44.98 9.40
N ARG A 41 -36.18 -44.70 8.70
CA ARG A 41 -36.25 -43.63 7.70
C ARG A 41 -36.12 -42.25 8.36
N GLY A 42 -36.76 -42.06 9.50
CA GLY A 42 -36.62 -40.86 10.32
C GLY A 42 -35.17 -40.60 10.72
N LEU A 43 -34.48 -41.65 11.20
CA LEU A 43 -33.07 -41.59 11.58
C LEU A 43 -32.15 -41.26 10.38
N LEU A 44 -32.44 -41.81 9.19
CA LEU A 44 -31.69 -41.47 7.98
C LEU A 44 -31.86 -39.99 7.61
N LEU A 45 -33.08 -39.47 7.62
CA LEU A 45 -33.34 -38.05 7.32
C LEU A 45 -32.68 -37.12 8.36
N LEU A 46 -32.68 -37.51 9.63
CA LEU A 46 -31.98 -36.80 10.71
C LEU A 46 -30.48 -36.68 10.42
N ARG A 47 -29.83 -37.79 10.05
CA ARG A 47 -28.40 -37.78 9.71
C ARG A 47 -28.08 -36.91 8.50
N VAL A 48 -28.89 -37.00 7.44
CA VAL A 48 -28.73 -36.16 6.24
C VAL A 48 -28.89 -34.67 6.59
N ARG A 49 -29.86 -34.32 7.46
CA ARG A 49 -30.04 -32.95 7.94
C ARG A 49 -28.77 -32.44 8.63
N ASP A 50 -28.24 -33.23 9.56
CA ASP A 50 -27.11 -32.84 10.39
C ASP A 50 -25.83 -32.70 9.55
N GLU A 51 -25.63 -33.59 8.58
CA GLU A 51 -24.53 -33.49 7.60
C GLU A 51 -24.62 -32.20 6.77
N ILE A 52 -25.80 -31.88 6.21
CA ILE A 52 -26.00 -30.64 5.45
C ILE A 52 -25.77 -29.39 6.34
N GLN A 53 -26.18 -29.43 7.61
CA GLN A 53 -25.93 -28.33 8.54
C GLN A 53 -24.43 -28.14 8.79
N LEU A 54 -23.69 -29.23 8.99
CA LEU A 54 -22.24 -29.19 9.15
C LEU A 54 -21.56 -28.62 7.89
N THR A 55 -21.96 -29.06 6.70
CA THR A 55 -21.43 -28.54 5.43
C THR A 55 -21.68 -27.04 5.28
N ILE A 56 -22.88 -26.56 5.62
CA ILE A 56 -23.21 -25.13 5.56
C ILE A 56 -22.35 -24.32 6.54
N ALA A 57 -22.17 -24.81 7.77
CA ALA A 57 -21.33 -24.14 8.77
C ALA A 57 -19.86 -24.06 8.32
N ALA A 58 -19.35 -25.12 7.69
CA ALA A 58 -18.01 -25.13 7.10
C ALA A 58 -17.88 -24.07 5.98
N TYR A 59 -18.86 -23.98 5.07
CA TYR A 59 -18.87 -22.95 4.03
C TYR A 59 -18.97 -21.53 4.59
N GLN A 60 -19.76 -21.31 5.65
CA GLN A 60 -19.84 -20.01 6.33
C GLN A 60 -18.48 -19.61 6.91
N THR A 61 -17.82 -20.53 7.61
CA THR A 61 -16.49 -20.29 8.18
C THR A 61 -15.45 -19.96 7.10
N LEU A 62 -15.47 -20.69 5.98
CA LEU A 62 -14.58 -20.44 4.85
C LEU A 62 -14.84 -19.08 4.18
N TYR A 63 -16.12 -18.72 4.02
CA TYR A 63 -16.52 -17.43 3.45
C TYR A 63 -16.10 -16.26 4.33
N GLU A 64 -16.36 -16.33 5.64
CA GLU A 64 -15.93 -15.33 6.61
C GLU A 64 -14.40 -15.18 6.63
N SER A 65 -13.67 -16.29 6.60
CA SER A 65 -12.21 -16.30 6.53
C SER A 65 -11.70 -15.65 5.24
N SER A 66 -12.37 -15.89 4.12
CA SER A 66 -12.02 -15.33 2.81
C SER A 66 -12.24 -13.81 2.76
N ILE A 67 -13.34 -13.32 3.33
CA ILE A 67 -13.59 -11.87 3.48
C ILE A 67 -12.51 -11.25 4.36
N ALA A 68 -12.23 -11.85 5.53
CA ALA A 68 -11.22 -11.33 6.45
C ALA A 68 -9.82 -11.31 5.83
N PHE A 69 -9.49 -12.29 4.99
CA PHE A 69 -8.25 -12.28 4.21
C PHE A 69 -8.22 -11.12 3.20
N GLY A 70 -9.28 -10.94 2.42
CA GLY A 70 -9.39 -9.85 1.45
C GLY A 70 -9.26 -8.47 2.09
N MET A 71 -9.96 -8.23 3.21
CA MET A 71 -9.87 -6.99 3.98
C MET A 71 -8.45 -6.71 4.49
N ARG A 72 -7.78 -7.73 5.05
CA ARG A 72 -6.39 -7.59 5.52
C ARG A 72 -5.43 -7.23 4.39
N LYS A 73 -5.60 -7.84 3.22
CA LYS A 73 -4.75 -7.54 2.05
C LYS A 73 -4.98 -6.14 1.50
N ALA A 74 -6.24 -5.68 1.46
CA ALA A 74 -6.55 -4.30 1.08
C ALA A 74 -5.91 -3.30 2.06
N LEU A 75 -6.05 -3.53 3.37
CA LEU A 75 -5.42 -2.67 4.38
C LEU A 75 -3.89 -2.65 4.28
N GLN A 76 -3.27 -3.82 4.08
CA GLN A 76 -1.82 -3.94 3.91
C GLN A 76 -1.33 -3.15 2.68
N ALA A 77 -2.09 -3.17 1.58
CA ALA A 77 -1.75 -2.42 0.37
C ALA A 77 -1.85 -0.90 0.60
N GLU A 78 -2.91 -0.43 1.27
CA GLU A 78 -3.06 1.00 1.61
C GLU A 78 -1.95 1.50 2.54
N GLN A 79 -1.58 0.70 3.56
CA GLN A 79 -0.46 1.02 4.44
C GLN A 79 0.86 1.11 3.66
N GLY A 80 1.16 0.09 2.84
CA GLY A 80 2.37 0.07 2.03
C GLY A 80 2.45 1.25 1.06
N LYS A 81 1.32 1.66 0.47
CA LYS A 81 1.24 2.86 -0.37
C LYS A 81 1.56 4.13 0.41
N SER A 82 0.92 4.33 1.57
CA SER A 82 1.17 5.48 2.45
C SER A 82 2.65 5.58 2.85
N ASP A 83 3.28 4.45 3.18
CA ASP A 83 4.69 4.43 3.58
C ASP A 83 5.62 4.79 2.42
N LEU A 84 5.32 4.32 1.20
CA LEU A 84 6.06 4.71 0.00
C LEU A 84 5.87 6.19 -0.33
N GLU A 85 4.65 6.73 -0.21
CA GLU A 85 4.37 8.15 -0.43
C GLU A 85 5.18 9.04 0.52
N LYS A 86 5.26 8.67 1.81
CA LYS A 86 6.12 9.36 2.77
C LYS A 86 7.59 9.30 2.36
N ARG A 87 8.07 8.13 1.94
CA ARG A 87 9.46 7.97 1.52
C ARG A 87 9.80 8.78 0.28
N ILE A 88 8.86 8.89 -0.66
CA ILE A 88 9.00 9.76 -1.84
C ILE A 88 9.15 11.21 -1.40
N ALA A 89 8.27 11.70 -0.52
CA ALA A 89 8.34 13.08 -0.03
C ALA A 89 9.68 13.39 0.68
N GLU A 90 10.16 12.49 1.54
CA GLU A 90 11.47 12.63 2.19
C GLU A 90 12.62 12.71 1.17
N LEU A 91 12.62 11.82 0.16
CA LEU A 91 13.65 11.77 -0.87
C LEU A 91 13.60 12.98 -1.80
N GLU A 92 12.42 13.52 -2.09
CA GLU A 92 12.25 14.74 -2.87
C GLU A 92 12.80 15.96 -2.13
N GLU A 93 12.56 16.06 -0.83
CA GLU A 93 13.13 17.12 0.02
C GLU A 93 14.67 17.01 0.11
N GLU A 94 15.19 15.80 0.36
CA GLU A 94 16.64 15.55 0.40
C GLU A 94 17.31 15.88 -0.93
N LYS A 95 16.69 15.50 -2.05
CA LYS A 95 17.18 15.83 -3.39
C LYS A 95 17.26 17.35 -3.60
N GLN A 96 16.20 18.08 -3.26
CA GLN A 96 16.18 19.55 -3.41
C GLN A 96 17.27 20.21 -2.58
N GLU A 97 17.48 19.77 -1.35
CA GLU A 97 18.52 20.30 -0.48
C GLU A 97 19.93 20.00 -1.03
N LEU A 98 20.17 18.78 -1.52
CA LEU A 98 21.44 18.43 -2.16
C LEU A 98 21.67 19.24 -3.46
N GLU A 99 20.64 19.45 -4.27
CA GLU A 99 20.74 20.31 -5.47
C GLU A 99 21.08 21.76 -5.10
N ARG A 100 20.50 22.29 -4.03
CA ARG A 100 20.84 23.61 -3.48
C ARG A 100 22.31 23.66 -3.05
N GLN A 101 22.76 22.70 -2.24
CA GLN A 101 24.15 22.63 -1.78
C GLN A 101 25.15 22.56 -2.95
N VAL A 102 24.86 21.73 -3.96
CA VAL A 102 25.68 21.63 -5.16
C VAL A 102 25.75 22.97 -5.89
N SER A 103 24.63 23.69 -6.01
CA SER A 103 24.62 25.01 -6.66
C SER A 103 25.44 26.05 -5.89
N GLU A 104 25.38 26.03 -4.56
CA GLU A 104 26.11 26.96 -3.70
C GLU A 104 27.62 26.71 -3.75
N GLU A 105 28.04 25.44 -3.65
CA GLU A 105 29.46 25.10 -3.74
C GLU A 105 30.03 25.37 -5.14
N LYS A 106 29.26 25.16 -6.21
CA LYS A 106 29.67 25.55 -7.57
C LYS A 106 29.91 27.06 -7.68
N ALA A 107 28.98 27.87 -7.19
CA ALA A 107 29.13 29.33 -7.19
C ALA A 107 30.36 29.77 -6.39
N ARG A 108 30.62 29.15 -5.22
CA ARG A 108 31.83 29.42 -4.43
C ARG A 108 33.12 29.07 -5.18
N CYS A 109 33.17 27.92 -5.83
CA CYS A 109 34.32 27.52 -6.63
C CYS A 109 34.59 28.51 -7.78
N GLU A 110 33.55 28.92 -8.51
CA GLU A 110 33.67 29.90 -9.59
C GLU A 110 34.18 31.27 -9.09
N ASP A 111 33.70 31.73 -7.94
CA ASP A 111 34.17 32.98 -7.33
C ASP A 111 35.63 32.91 -6.88
N ILE A 112 36.06 31.78 -6.31
CA ILE A 112 37.46 31.55 -5.92
C ILE A 112 38.34 31.52 -7.17
N GLU A 113 37.94 30.78 -8.20
CA GLU A 113 38.70 30.66 -9.45
C GLU A 113 38.89 32.03 -10.14
N LYS A 114 37.85 32.86 -10.18
CA LYS A 114 37.94 34.23 -10.70
C LYS A 114 38.93 35.08 -9.89
N ARG A 115 38.82 35.07 -8.56
CA ARG A 115 39.71 35.85 -7.67
C ARG A 115 41.17 35.44 -7.80
N GLU A 116 41.44 34.14 -7.86
CA GLU A 116 42.81 33.63 -8.01
C GLU A 116 43.38 33.92 -9.40
N ASN A 117 42.57 33.84 -10.47
CA ASN A 117 42.98 34.25 -11.81
C ASN A 117 43.30 35.75 -11.89
N GLU A 118 42.46 36.61 -11.29
CA GLU A 118 42.72 38.06 -11.22
C GLU A 118 44.00 38.37 -10.44
N ARG A 119 44.21 37.73 -9.29
CA ARG A 119 45.46 37.86 -8.51
C ARG A 119 46.67 37.47 -9.33
N ARG A 120 46.61 36.31 -9.99
CA ARG A 120 47.70 35.80 -10.83
C ARG A 120 48.03 36.77 -11.97
N GLN A 121 47.02 37.30 -12.66
CA GLN A 121 47.24 38.30 -13.73
C GLN A 121 47.88 39.60 -13.20
N VAL A 122 47.52 40.04 -12.00
CA VAL A 122 48.13 41.23 -11.38
C VAL A 122 49.57 40.96 -10.99
N GLU A 123 49.88 39.79 -10.44
CA GLU A 123 51.26 39.41 -10.10
C GLU A 123 52.14 39.21 -11.34
N GLU A 124 51.63 38.57 -12.39
CA GLU A 124 52.35 38.41 -13.67
C GLU A 124 52.68 39.78 -14.30
N LYS A 125 51.73 40.72 -14.31
CA LYS A 125 51.98 42.09 -14.80
C LYS A 125 53.06 42.82 -14.00
N LYS A 126 53.00 42.77 -12.67
CA LYS A 126 54.01 43.39 -11.80
C LYS A 126 55.39 42.79 -12.06
N HIS A 127 55.46 41.46 -12.18
CA HIS A 127 56.71 40.77 -12.46
C HIS A 127 57.28 41.15 -13.84
N ASP A 128 56.44 41.20 -14.87
CA ASP A 128 56.86 41.62 -16.22
C ASP A 128 57.38 43.07 -16.24
N GLU A 129 56.70 44.00 -15.55
CA GLU A 129 57.14 45.39 -15.39
C GLU A 129 58.51 45.47 -14.69
N GLU A 130 58.71 44.70 -13.62
CA GLU A 130 59.95 44.66 -12.84
C GLU A 130 61.11 44.06 -13.66
N VAL A 131 60.86 42.99 -14.41
CA VAL A 131 61.84 42.40 -15.35
C VAL A 131 62.20 43.39 -16.46
N GLN A 132 61.23 44.11 -17.04
CA GLN A 132 61.48 45.12 -18.06
C GLN A 132 62.34 46.26 -17.52
N PHE A 133 62.00 46.77 -16.33
CA PHE A 133 62.77 47.82 -15.66
C PHE A 133 64.23 47.39 -15.43
N LEU A 134 64.45 46.19 -14.86
CA LEU A 134 65.78 45.65 -14.61
C LEU A 134 66.58 45.45 -15.91
N ARG A 135 65.93 45.01 -17.00
CA ARG A 135 66.57 44.89 -18.32
C ARG A 135 67.02 46.24 -18.87
N GLN A 136 66.18 47.27 -18.79
CA GLN A 136 66.52 48.62 -19.22
C GLN A 136 67.69 49.18 -18.40
N MET A 137 67.67 49.00 -17.08
CA MET A 137 68.73 49.47 -16.18
C MET A 137 70.07 48.76 -16.47
N ASN A 138 70.05 47.44 -16.73
CA ASN A 138 71.23 46.69 -17.14
C ASN A 138 71.80 47.18 -18.48
N HIS A 139 70.94 47.60 -19.40
CA HIS A 139 71.37 48.11 -20.70
C HIS A 139 72.05 49.49 -20.59
N GLN A 140 71.63 50.33 -19.64
CA GLN A 140 72.23 51.64 -19.39
C GLN A 140 73.56 51.58 -18.61
N LEU A 141 73.87 50.45 -17.97
CA LEU A 141 75.09 50.23 -17.18
C LEU A 141 76.21 49.50 -17.96
N LYS A 142 75.99 49.18 -19.24
CA LYS A 142 77.01 48.70 -20.18
C LYS A 142 77.44 49.82 -21.11
#